data_AF-Q7V3Z1-F1
#
_entry.id   AF-Q7V3Z1-F1
#
_cell.length_a   1.000
_cell.length_b   1.000
_cell.length_c   1.000
_cell.angle_alpha   90.00
_cell.angle_beta   90.00
_cell.angle_gamma   90.00
#
_symmetry.space_group_name_H-M   'P 1'
#
loop_
_entity.id
_entity.type
_entity.pdbx_description
1 polymer ?
#
loop_
_entity_poly.entity_id
_entity_poly.type
_entity_poly.pdbx_seq_one_letter_code
_entity_poly.pdbx_strand_id
1 'polypeptide(L)'
;MSETQALYVLLAPTGQLTGNGQLRETIRERRKRNGDDVAFWYLSPELVQKFNLPGTGVEAVVANELTAINWLKMRFGGESCSIQLDVDQLHEHASSLPPAPTNRDLSVQ
;
A
#
# COMPACT_ATOMS: atom_id res chain seq x y z
N MET A 1 -22.07 10.68 2.50
CA MET A 1 -21.19 11.77 2.02
C MET A 1 -19.80 11.20 2.13
N SER A 2 -19.08 11.06 1.01
CA SER A 2 -17.78 10.41 1.06
C SER A 2 -16.75 11.33 1.72
N GLU A 3 -15.98 10.80 2.67
CA GLU A 3 -15.03 11.61 3.44
C GLU A 3 -13.67 11.68 2.71
N THR A 4 -13.33 12.87 2.22
CA THR A 4 -11.99 13.12 1.66
C THR A 4 -11.04 13.55 2.76
N GLN A 5 -9.91 12.85 2.91
CA GLN A 5 -8.89 13.16 3.91
C GLN A 5 -7.52 13.34 3.27
N ALA A 6 -6.69 14.16 3.91
CA ALA A 6 -5.27 14.26 3.59
C ALA A 6 -4.55 12.99 4.06
N LEU A 7 -4.08 12.17 3.13
CA LEU A 7 -3.35 10.94 3.41
C LEU A 7 -1.92 10.99 2.88
N TYR A 8 -1.07 10.15 3.44
CA TYR A 8 0.31 9.96 3.01
C TYR A 8 0.42 8.72 2.15
N VAL A 9 1.17 8.82 1.07
CA VAL A 9 1.32 7.76 0.07
C VAL A 9 2.79 7.47 -0.12
N LEU A 10 3.15 6.19 -0.14
CA LEU A 10 4.43 5.69 -0.62
C LEU A 10 4.21 5.05 -1.99
N LEU A 11 4.90 5.55 -3.01
CA LEU A 11 4.92 5.02 -4.36
C LEU A 11 6.23 4.28 -4.62
N ALA A 12 6.16 3.12 -5.25
CA ALA A 12 7.33 2.37 -5.68
C ALA A 12 7.04 1.58 -6.97
N PRO A 13 8.07 1.25 -7.77
CA PRO A 13 7.93 0.31 -8.87
C PRO A 13 7.20 -0.98 -8.46
N THR A 14 6.36 -1.50 -9.36
CA THR A 14 5.60 -2.74 -9.12
C THR A 14 6.53 -3.88 -8.70
N GLY A 15 6.20 -4.55 -7.60
CA GLY A 15 6.97 -5.66 -7.04
C GLY A 15 8.02 -5.25 -6.02
N GLN A 16 8.30 -3.96 -5.83
CA GLN A 16 9.25 -3.50 -4.82
C GLN A 16 8.70 -3.58 -3.39
N LEU A 17 7.42 -3.25 -3.18
CA LEU A 17 6.73 -3.35 -1.91
C LEU A 17 6.21 -4.77 -1.66
N THR A 18 5.71 -5.42 -2.70
CA THR A 18 5.02 -6.72 -2.58
C THR A 18 5.92 -7.94 -2.81
N GLY A 19 7.05 -7.78 -3.49
CA GLY A 19 7.85 -8.90 -4.00
C GLY A 19 8.43 -9.84 -2.94
N ASN A 20 8.63 -9.38 -1.70
CA ASN A 20 9.16 -10.20 -0.61
C ASN A 20 8.11 -10.59 0.45
N GLY A 21 6.84 -10.21 0.26
CA GLY A 21 5.74 -10.54 1.17
C GLY A 21 5.76 -9.80 2.52
N GLN A 22 6.79 -9.01 2.83
CA GLN A 22 6.90 -8.33 4.12
C GLN A 22 5.83 -7.25 4.31
N LEU A 23 5.44 -6.54 3.23
CA LEU A 23 4.34 -5.60 3.29
C LEU A 23 3.02 -6.33 3.62
N ARG A 24 2.76 -7.48 2.97
CA ARG A 24 1.57 -8.29 3.23
C ARG A 24 1.50 -8.73 4.69
N GLU A 25 2.61 -9.15 5.26
CA GLU A 25 2.70 -9.50 6.68
C GLU A 25 2.41 -8.29 7.58
N THR A 26 3.04 -7.15 7.28
CA THR A 26 2.86 -5.89 8.02
C THR A 26 1.38 -5.50 8.08
N ILE A 27 0.68 -5.52 6.94
CA ILE A 27 -0.75 -5.16 6.88
C ILE A 27 -1.60 -6.17 7.67
N ARG A 28 -1.31 -7.46 7.54
CA ARG A 28 -2.00 -8.52 8.26
C ARG A 28 -1.87 -8.36 9.78
N GLU A 29 -0.66 -8.11 10.27
CA GLU A 29 -0.43 -7.89 11.70
C GLU A 29 -1.13 -6.63 12.21
N ARG A 30 -1.10 -5.54 11.42
CA ARG A 30 -1.75 -4.27 11.79
C ARG A 30 -3.26 -4.44 11.92
N ARG A 31 -3.91 -5.11 10.96
CA ARG A 31 -5.35 -5.42 11.01
C ARG A 31 -5.70 -6.35 12.16
N LYS A 32 -4.87 -7.36 12.43
CA LYS A 32 -5.07 -8.27 13.57
C LYS A 32 -5.06 -7.52 14.92
N ARG A 33 -4.22 -6.48 15.06
CA ARG A 33 -4.08 -5.72 16.32
C ARG A 33 -5.11 -4.59 16.47
N ASN A 34 -5.43 -3.91 15.37
CA ASN A 34 -6.21 -2.67 15.40
C ASN A 34 -7.61 -2.80 14.80
N GLY A 35 -7.96 -3.98 14.26
CA GLY A 35 -9.18 -4.21 13.50
C GLY A 35 -9.02 -3.94 11.99
N ASP A 36 -10.02 -4.33 11.21
CA ASP A 36 -10.04 -4.15 9.75
C ASP A 36 -10.15 -2.68 9.31
N ASP A 37 -10.55 -1.79 10.21
CA ASP A 37 -10.70 -0.34 9.97
C ASP A 37 -9.38 0.43 10.01
N VAL A 38 -8.23 -0.26 10.08
CA VAL A 38 -6.93 0.44 10.11
C VAL A 38 -6.72 1.19 8.80
N ALA A 39 -6.47 2.50 8.90
CA ALA A 39 -6.21 3.38 7.76
C ALA A 39 -4.84 3.11 7.13
N PHE A 40 -4.70 1.94 6.51
CA PHE A 40 -3.47 1.43 5.93
C PHE A 40 -3.79 0.48 4.77
N TRP A 41 -3.69 0.99 3.55
CA TRP A 41 -4.14 0.32 2.34
C TRP A 41 -3.02 0.12 1.33
N TYR A 42 -3.06 -1.00 0.63
CA TYR A 42 -2.19 -1.26 -0.51
C TYR A 42 -2.96 -1.03 -1.81
N LEU A 43 -2.33 -0.32 -2.74
CA LEU A 43 -2.86 -0.05 -4.07
C LEU A 43 -2.01 -0.77 -5.12
N SER A 44 -2.64 -1.68 -5.86
CA SER A 44 -2.08 -2.23 -7.09
C SER A 44 -1.92 -1.13 -8.15
N PRO A 45 -1.15 -1.36 -9.22
CA PRO A 45 -0.99 -0.39 -10.31
C PRO A 45 -2.30 0.06 -10.96
N GLU A 46 -3.32 -0.80 -10.95
CA GLU A 46 -4.67 -0.49 -11.43
C GLU A 46 -5.37 0.49 -10.47
N LEU A 47 -5.23 0.28 -9.16
CA LEU A 47 -5.79 1.16 -8.15
C LEU A 47 -5.06 2.50 -8.09
N VAL A 48 -3.73 2.52 -8.26
CA VAL A 48 -2.95 3.77 -8.38
C VAL A 48 -3.52 4.65 -9.50
N GLN A 49 -3.81 4.07 -10.67
CA GLN A 49 -4.44 4.77 -11.78
C GLN A 49 -5.88 5.19 -11.46
N LYS A 50 -6.67 4.32 -10.82
CA LYS A 50 -8.05 4.63 -10.41
C LYS A 50 -8.12 5.83 -9.48
N PHE A 51 -7.18 5.94 -8.54
CA PHE A 51 -7.08 7.06 -7.60
C PHE A 51 -6.29 8.26 -8.15
N ASN A 52 -5.93 8.24 -9.43
CA ASN A 52 -5.20 9.30 -10.12
C ASN A 52 -3.88 9.69 -9.41
N LEU A 53 -3.20 8.69 -8.84
CA LEU A 53 -1.89 8.86 -8.21
C LEU A 53 -0.79 8.95 -9.27
N PRO A 54 0.30 9.69 -8.99
CA PRO A 54 1.36 9.87 -9.96
C PRO A 54 2.16 8.59 -10.19
N GLY A 55 2.48 8.32 -11.45
CA GLY A 55 3.33 7.21 -11.88
C GLY A 55 2.57 6.11 -12.62
N THR A 56 3.25 5.51 -13.59
CA THR A 56 2.75 4.35 -14.36
C THR A 56 3.55 3.12 -14.01
N GLY A 57 2.89 1.97 -13.84
CA GLY A 57 3.59 0.72 -13.46
C GLY A 57 4.16 0.75 -12.03
N VAL A 58 3.58 1.59 -11.17
CA VAL A 58 3.93 1.69 -9.75
C VAL A 58 2.82 1.10 -8.89
N GLU A 59 3.20 0.60 -7.74
CA GLU A 59 2.29 0.22 -6.65
C GLU A 59 2.43 1.23 -5.50
N ALA A 60 1.44 1.29 -4.63
CA ALA A 60 1.45 2.25 -3.53
C ALA A 60 0.96 1.68 -2.20
N VAL A 61 1.37 2.34 -1.12
CA VAL A 61 0.76 2.19 0.21
C VAL A 61 0.26 3.53 0.68
N VAL A 62 -0.97 3.57 1.15
CA VAL A 62 -1.65 4.76 1.69
C VAL A 62 -1.85 4.59 3.18
N ALA A 63 -1.51 5.62 3.96
CA ALA A 63 -1.78 5.64 5.39
C ALA A 63 -2.14 7.05 5.88
N ASN A 64 -2.86 7.14 6.99
CA ASN A 64 -3.13 8.41 7.66
C ASN A 64 -1.93 8.94 8.48
N GLU A 65 -0.97 8.08 8.82
CA GLU A 65 0.20 8.44 9.62
C GLU A 65 1.49 8.55 8.77
N LEU A 66 2.11 9.74 8.76
CA LEU A 66 3.38 9.97 8.08
C LEU A 66 4.50 9.06 8.61
N THR A 67 4.51 8.76 9.91
CA THR A 67 5.50 7.87 10.53
C THR A 67 5.46 6.48 9.91
N ALA A 68 4.28 5.98 9.56
CA ALA A 68 4.13 4.67 8.93
C ALA A 68 4.69 4.67 7.50
N ILE A 69 4.41 5.71 6.72
CA ILE A 69 4.97 5.90 5.37
C ILE A 69 6.49 6.07 5.41
N ASN A 70 7.03 6.86 6.34
CA ASN A 70 8.47 7.03 6.49
C ASN A 70 9.17 5.72 6.85
N TRP A 71 8.57 4.91 7.73
CA TRP A 71 9.10 3.59 8.06
C TRP A 71 9.13 2.66 6.85
N LEU A 72 8.06 2.63 6.06
CA LEU A 72 8.02 1.86 4.82
C LEU A 72 9.05 2.37 3.80
N LYS A 73 9.21 3.69 3.65
CA LYS A 73 10.20 4.30 2.77
C LYS A 73 11.63 3.89 3.14
N MET A 74 11.95 3.83 4.43
CA MET A 74 13.25 3.34 4.88
C MET A 74 13.44 1.84 4.59
N ARG A 75 12.37 1.05 4.67
CA ARG A 75 12.43 -0.41 4.49
C ARG A 75 12.47 -0.85 3.03
N PHE A 76 11.64 -0.23 2.19
CA PHE A 76 11.44 -0.64 0.80
C PHE A 76 12.02 0.36 -0.19
N GLY A 77 12.36 1.58 0.22
CA GLY A 77 12.67 2.69 -0.68
C GLY A 77 11.41 3.34 -1.26
N GLY A 78 11.55 4.00 -2.41
CA GLY A 78 10.44 4.66 -3.11
C GLY A 78 10.27 6.15 -2.76
N GLU A 79 9.19 6.72 -3.27
CA GLU A 79 8.89 8.15 -3.16
C GLU A 79 7.62 8.37 -2.35
N SER A 80 7.65 9.35 -1.45
CA SER A 80 6.54 9.64 -0.54
C SER A 80 5.90 10.97 -0.90
N CYS A 81 4.57 11.02 -0.97
CA CYS A 81 3.82 12.26 -1.18
C CYS A 81 2.58 12.32 -0.27
N SER A 82 1.93 13.49 -0.23
CA SER A 82 0.65 13.69 0.45
C SER A 82 -0.42 14.06 -0.56
N ILE A 83 -1.60 13.46 -0.48
CA ILE A 83 -2.70 13.71 -1.41
C ILE A 83 -4.05 13.58 -0.69
N GLN A 84 -5.06 14.29 -1.21
CA GLN A 84 -6.45 14.18 -0.78
C GLN A 84 -7.08 12.94 -1.43
N LEU A 85 -7.53 11.99 -0.62
CA LEU A 85 -8.19 10.76 -1.10
C LEU A 85 -9.49 10.53 -0.35
N ASP A 86 -10.43 9.92 -1.05
CA ASP A 86 -11.72 9.46 -0.52
C ASP A 86 -11.50 8.17 0.26
N VAL A 87 -11.72 8.23 1.58
CA VAL A 87 -11.47 7.10 2.49
C VAL A 87 -12.47 5.98 2.27
N ASP A 88 -13.72 6.30 1.95
CA ASP A 88 -14.76 5.30 1.67
C ASP A 88 -14.41 4.50 0.41
N GLN A 89 -13.91 5.17 -0.63
CA GLN A 89 -13.41 4.50 -1.84
C GLN A 89 -12.17 3.64 -1.58
N LEU A 90 -11.25 4.08 -0.73
CA LEU A 90 -10.08 3.28 -0.32
C LEU A 90 -10.53 2.04 0.45
N HIS A 91 -11.48 2.19 1.37
CA HIS A 91 -12.01 1.07 2.12
C HIS A 91 -12.77 0.07 1.22
N GLU A 92 -13.52 0.55 0.23
CA GLU A 92 -14.23 -0.35 -0.71
C GLU A 92 -13.29 -1.11 -1.65
N HIS A 93 -12.25 -0.45 -2.19
CA HIS A 93 -11.43 -1.02 -3.25
C HIS A 93 -10.07 -1.57 -2.80
N ALA A 94 -9.52 -1.11 -1.68
CA ALA A 94 -8.16 -1.40 -1.23
C ALA A 94 -8.09 -2.12 0.12
N SER A 95 -9.22 -2.62 0.64
CA SER A 95 -9.26 -3.43 1.86
C SER A 95 -8.73 -4.86 1.71
N SER A 96 -8.32 -5.28 0.52
CA SER A 96 -7.63 -6.56 0.36
C SER A 96 -6.20 -6.52 0.89
N LEU A 97 -5.64 -7.69 1.23
CA LEU A 97 -4.20 -7.80 1.50
C LEU A 97 -3.41 -7.68 0.19
N PRO A 98 -2.17 -7.16 0.22
CA PRO A 98 -1.29 -7.19 -0.95
C PRO A 98 -1.11 -8.62 -1.47
N PRO A 99 -0.78 -8.80 -2.76
CA PRO A 99 -0.56 -10.13 -3.33
C PRO A 99 0.47 -10.93 -2.52
N ALA A 100 0.27 -12.25 -2.49
CA ALA A 100 1.28 -13.13 -1.91
C ALA A 100 2.61 -12.96 -2.67
N PRO A 101 3.76 -13.07 -1.99
CA PRO A 101 5.04 -13.03 -2.68
C PRO A 101 5.04 -14.11 -3.77
N THR A 102 5.48 -13.74 -4.96
CA THR A 102 5.74 -14.74 -6.00
C THR A 102 6.84 -15.64 -5.47
N ASN A 103 6.52 -16.88 -5.14
CA ASN A 103 7.54 -17.90 -4.89
C ASN A 103 8.37 -17.98 -6.18
N ARG A 104 9.51 -17.30 -6.22
CA ARG A 104 10.59 -17.75 -7.09
C ARG A 104 11.03 -19.05 -6.48
N ASP A 105 10.48 -20.13 -7.02
CA ASP A 105 10.96 -21.48 -6.82
C ASP A 105 12.48 -21.44 -7.02
N LEU A 106 13.25 -21.37 -5.94
CA LEU A 106 14.67 -21.67 -5.95
C LEU A 106 14.81 -23.19 -5.98
N SER A 107 14.14 -23.84 -6.94
CA SER A 107 14.53 -25.17 -7.40
C SER A 107 15.76 -24.96 -8.27
N VAL A 108 16.89 -24.82 -7.58
CA VAL A 108 18.23 -24.85 -8.17
C VAL A 108 18.37 -26.21 -8.86
N GLN A 109 18.57 -26.19 -10.18
CA GLN A 109 19.04 -27.34 -10.95
C GLN A 109 20.49 -27.67 -10.60
#